data_AF-A0A1X2GS00-F1
#
_entry.id   AF-A0A1X2GS00-F1
#
_cell.length_a   1.000
_cell.length_b   1.000
_cell.length_c   1.000
_cell.angle_alpha   90.00
_cell.angle_beta   90.00
_cell.angle_gamma   90.00
#
_symmetry.space_group_name_H-M   'P 1'
#
loop_
_entity.id
_entity.type
_entity.pdbx_description
1 polymer ?
#
loop_
_entity_poly.entity_id
_entity_poly.type
_entity_poly.pdbx_seq_one_letter_code
_entity_poly.pdbx_strand_id
1 'polypeptide(L)'
;MAVKYTDIDYVVFTDAARFVVQGGSPYDRETYRYTPLLAFALTPNILWFYSFGKCMFALSDIGVGYLIHQMLVLRGLSTKRALMLDSLWLLNPMVANISTRGSAESLLGIMVLGTLYLILIRRFYLACALFGLAVHFKIYPVIYALPLLFLLDHDHYGDPVGNWPQLILSYQRARTCLLQRLTTTRPTYADTDAEPGFVTQLLRSCLLFLTPTRIMFGLCSGGTFFFLTWWMYQLYGHELMEHTYLYHVGRMDHRHNFSIWFYEMYLGFETRWIGLAAFLPQLFLVALAGIVFAQDVFFACFIQTFLFVTFNKVCTSQYFMWYICLFPLILPSTTLQLKWKGGLLLLFWVLGQ
;
A
#
# COMPACT_ATOMS: atom_id res chain seq x y z
N MET A 1 16.55 8.89 36.58
CA MET A 1 15.42 8.09 36.06
C MET A 1 15.87 7.53 34.71
N ALA A 2 16.09 6.23 34.59
CA ALA A 2 16.50 5.64 33.31
C ALA A 2 15.32 5.69 32.35
N VAL A 3 15.43 6.47 31.27
CA VAL A 3 14.41 6.51 30.21
C VAL A 3 14.46 5.17 29.50
N LYS A 4 13.44 4.33 29.69
CA LYS A 4 13.36 3.04 29.00
C LYS A 4 13.17 3.29 27.51
N TYR A 5 14.06 2.72 26.69
CA TYR A 5 13.81 2.56 25.26
C TYR A 5 12.68 1.53 25.12
N THR A 6 11.44 2.02 25.00
CA THR A 6 10.26 1.15 24.98
C THR A 6 10.08 0.49 23.61
N ASP A 7 10.12 -0.85 23.61
CA ASP A 7 9.98 -1.71 22.44
C ASP A 7 8.66 -2.52 22.50
N ILE A 8 7.55 -1.84 22.80
CA ILE A 8 6.27 -2.48 23.14
C ILE A 8 5.81 -3.42 22.03
N ASP A 9 5.81 -2.95 20.78
CA ASP A 9 5.40 -3.78 19.63
C ASP A 9 6.31 -4.99 19.44
N TYR A 10 7.62 -4.83 19.65
CA TYR A 10 8.57 -5.93 19.51
C TYR A 10 8.33 -7.05 20.53
N VAL A 11 7.99 -6.67 21.76
CA VAL A 11 7.60 -7.63 22.80
C VAL A 11 6.33 -8.36 22.40
N VAL A 12 5.30 -7.63 21.92
CA VAL A 12 4.05 -8.23 21.42
C VAL A 12 4.33 -9.22 20.28
N PHE A 13 5.18 -8.87 19.32
CA PHE A 13 5.52 -9.77 18.21
C PHE A 13 6.31 -10.99 18.66
N THR A 14 7.24 -10.80 19.59
CA THR A 14 8.08 -11.89 20.10
C THR A 14 7.27 -12.86 20.96
N ASP A 15 6.32 -12.35 21.74
CA ASP A 15 5.39 -13.19 22.50
C ASP A 15 4.47 -13.99 21.57
N ALA A 16 3.92 -13.36 20.53
CA ALA A 16 3.13 -14.07 19.51
C ALA A 16 3.94 -15.15 18.80
N ALA A 17 5.20 -14.87 18.44
CA ALA A 17 6.12 -15.87 17.89
C ALA A 17 6.39 -17.02 18.88
N ARG A 18 6.43 -16.75 20.19
CA ARG A 18 6.58 -17.78 21.22
C ARG A 18 5.37 -18.73 21.26
N PHE A 19 4.15 -18.19 21.18
CA PHE A 19 2.95 -19.03 21.11
C PHE A 19 2.99 -19.93 19.87
N VAL A 20 3.39 -19.39 18.71
CA VAL A 20 3.56 -20.19 17.48
C VAL A 20 4.57 -21.33 17.67
N VAL A 21 5.74 -21.06 18.27
CA VAL A 21 6.76 -22.10 18.55
C VAL A 21 6.24 -23.18 19.50
N GLN A 22 5.36 -22.81 20.44
CA GLN A 22 4.74 -23.72 21.39
C GLN A 22 3.54 -24.50 20.81
N GLY A 23 3.20 -24.27 19.53
CA GLY A 23 2.06 -24.90 18.86
C GLY A 23 0.70 -24.23 19.15
N GLY A 24 0.71 -23.06 19.79
CA GLY A 24 -0.48 -22.25 20.08
C GLY A 24 -0.78 -21.20 19.01
N SER A 25 -1.75 -20.34 19.31
CA SER A 25 -2.16 -19.24 18.42
C SER A 25 -1.33 -17.99 18.67
N PRO A 26 -0.82 -17.28 17.66
CA PRO A 26 -0.18 -15.98 17.88
C PRO A 26 -1.14 -14.96 18.50
N TYR A 27 -2.46 -15.18 18.38
CA TYR A 27 -3.50 -14.34 18.96
C TYR A 27 -3.73 -14.57 20.45
N ASP A 28 -3.18 -15.66 21.02
CA ASP A 28 -3.14 -15.87 22.47
C ASP A 28 -2.35 -14.74 23.17
N ARG A 29 -1.45 -14.07 22.43
CA ARG A 29 -0.88 -12.81 22.87
C ARG A 29 -1.90 -11.68 22.74
N GLU A 30 -2.35 -11.18 23.90
CA GLU A 30 -3.18 -9.97 23.96
C GLU A 30 -2.58 -8.84 23.12
N THR A 31 -3.42 -8.08 22.43
CA THR A 31 -3.04 -6.95 21.54
C THR A 31 -2.26 -7.32 20.27
N TYR A 32 -1.99 -8.60 19.99
CA TYR A 32 -1.50 -9.00 18.67
C TYR A 32 -2.61 -8.84 17.62
N ARG A 33 -2.40 -7.94 16.66
CA ARG A 33 -3.38 -7.55 15.61
C ARG A 33 -2.77 -7.58 14.20
N TYR A 34 -1.87 -8.53 13.97
CA TYR A 34 -1.13 -8.67 12.72
C TYR A 34 -1.34 -10.07 12.13
N THR A 35 -1.02 -10.26 10.85
CA THR A 35 -1.08 -11.58 10.23
C THR A 35 -0.17 -12.58 10.94
N PRO A 36 -0.55 -13.86 11.09
CA PRO A 36 0.30 -14.89 11.67
C PRO A 36 1.63 -15.05 10.93
N LEU A 37 1.69 -14.68 9.64
CA LEU A 37 2.94 -14.67 8.88
C LEU A 37 4.05 -13.85 9.55
N LEU A 38 3.71 -12.74 10.21
CA LEU A 38 4.69 -11.95 10.95
C LEU A 38 5.20 -12.73 12.18
N ALA A 39 4.31 -13.41 12.92
CA ALA A 39 4.72 -14.25 14.05
C ALA A 39 5.60 -15.41 13.59
N PHE A 40 5.24 -16.09 12.49
CA PHE A 40 6.08 -17.14 11.88
C PHE A 40 7.47 -16.62 11.50
N ALA A 41 7.54 -15.47 10.82
CA ALA A 41 8.80 -14.84 10.42
C ALA A 41 9.70 -14.49 11.62
N LEU A 42 9.10 -14.29 12.81
CA LEU A 42 9.80 -13.92 14.04
C LEU A 42 10.03 -15.09 15.00
N THR A 43 9.66 -16.33 14.65
CA THR A 43 10.03 -17.53 15.42
C THR A 43 11.54 -17.63 15.72
N PRO A 44 12.48 -17.14 14.89
CA PRO A 44 13.89 -17.12 15.25
C PRO A 44 14.23 -16.20 16.44
N ASN A 45 13.36 -15.27 16.83
CA ASN A 45 13.51 -14.52 18.08
C ASN A 45 13.58 -15.45 19.31
N ILE A 46 12.89 -16.59 19.23
CA ILE A 46 12.81 -17.60 20.29
C ILE A 46 13.84 -18.70 20.06
N LEU A 47 14.00 -19.14 18.81
CA LEU A 47 14.82 -20.30 18.47
C LEU A 47 16.31 -19.99 18.31
N TRP A 48 16.68 -18.73 18.03
CA TRP A 48 18.07 -18.36 17.73
C TRP A 48 18.57 -17.20 18.61
N PHE A 49 18.04 -15.99 18.45
CA PHE A 49 18.39 -14.86 19.32
C PHE A 49 17.28 -13.80 19.34
N TYR A 50 17.06 -13.21 20.52
CA TYR A 50 15.93 -12.32 20.80
C TYR A 50 15.78 -11.16 19.81
N SER A 51 16.89 -10.60 19.32
CA SER A 51 16.91 -9.41 18.46
C SER A 51 16.80 -9.71 16.96
N PHE A 52 16.54 -10.96 16.54
CA PHE A 52 16.49 -11.34 15.13
C PHE A 52 15.53 -10.46 14.31
N GLY A 53 14.31 -10.25 14.81
CA GLY A 53 13.32 -9.40 14.15
C GLY A 53 13.78 -7.96 13.96
N LYS A 54 14.47 -7.37 14.95
CA LYS A 54 15.05 -6.03 14.80
C LYS A 54 16.07 -5.97 13.68
N CYS A 55 16.91 -6.99 13.53
CA CYS A 55 17.84 -7.10 12.40
C CYS A 55 17.07 -7.20 11.08
N MET A 56 16.02 -8.02 11.01
CA MET A 56 15.18 -8.16 9.82
C MET A 56 14.52 -6.84 9.41
N PHE A 57 13.99 -6.07 10.37
CA PHE A 57 13.36 -4.78 10.10
C PHE A 57 14.38 -3.73 9.65
N ALA A 58 15.56 -3.66 10.29
CA ALA A 58 16.64 -2.77 9.88
C ALA A 58 17.21 -3.13 8.49
N LEU A 59 17.34 -4.42 8.17
CA LEU A 59 17.72 -4.86 6.83
C LEU A 59 16.65 -4.49 5.79
N SER A 60 15.37 -4.49 6.18
CA SER A 60 14.28 -4.03 5.32
C SER A 60 14.38 -2.53 5.04
N ASP A 61 14.83 -1.70 5.99
CA ASP A 61 15.11 -0.27 5.72
C ASP A 61 16.20 -0.08 4.67
N ILE A 62 17.27 -0.86 4.77
CA ILE A 62 18.36 -0.85 3.77
C ILE A 62 17.81 -1.27 2.41
N GLY A 63 16.96 -2.30 2.38
CA GLY A 63 16.26 -2.73 1.17
C GLY A 63 15.35 -1.66 0.58
N VAL A 64 14.60 -0.93 1.41
CA VAL A 64 13.79 0.23 0.98
C VAL A 64 14.68 1.30 0.33
N GLY A 65 15.78 1.69 0.98
CA GLY A 65 16.74 2.65 0.42
C GLY A 65 17.34 2.18 -0.91
N TYR A 66 17.71 0.91 -1.01
CA TYR A 66 18.20 0.30 -2.26
C TYR A 66 17.14 0.37 -3.37
N LEU A 67 15.89 0.00 -3.09
CA LEU A 67 14.81 0.05 -4.08
C LEU A 67 14.51 1.48 -4.53
N ILE A 68 14.52 2.45 -3.61
CA ILE A 68 14.41 3.88 -3.93
C ILE A 68 15.52 4.26 -4.90
N HIS A 69 16.77 3.93 -4.58
CA HIS A 69 17.92 4.23 -5.43
C HIS A 69 17.74 3.66 -6.86
N GLN A 70 17.41 2.37 -6.95
CA GLN A 70 17.24 1.71 -8.25
C GLN A 70 16.12 2.36 -9.07
N MET A 71 14.98 2.66 -8.45
CA MET A 71 13.87 3.31 -9.15
C MET A 71 14.22 4.72 -9.64
N LEU A 72 15.00 5.49 -8.87
CA LEU A 72 15.47 6.82 -9.29
C LEU A 72 16.42 6.72 -10.49
N VAL A 73 17.37 5.77 -10.46
CA VAL A 73 18.30 5.53 -11.57
C VAL A 73 17.56 5.04 -12.82
N LEU A 74 16.61 4.12 -12.68
CA LEU A 74 15.76 3.64 -13.78
C LEU A 74 14.95 4.77 -14.44
N ARG A 75 14.61 5.81 -13.67
CA ARG A 75 13.92 7.01 -14.16
C ARG A 75 14.86 8.07 -14.75
N GLY A 76 16.15 7.74 -14.94
CA GLY A 76 17.13 8.58 -15.61
C GLY A 76 17.89 9.55 -14.72
N LEU A 77 17.79 9.44 -13.38
CA LEU A 77 18.61 10.26 -12.49
C LEU A 77 20.05 9.74 -12.42
N SER A 78 21.00 10.68 -12.37
CA SER A 78 22.40 10.35 -12.08
C SER A 78 22.52 9.69 -10.70
N THR A 79 23.41 8.70 -10.56
CA THR A 79 23.69 7.99 -9.30
C THR A 79 23.94 8.94 -8.12
N LYS A 80 24.67 10.05 -8.34
CA LYS A 80 24.92 11.05 -7.29
C LYS A 80 23.64 11.70 -6.75
N ARG A 81 22.71 12.07 -7.64
CA ARG A 81 21.41 12.64 -7.24
C ARG A 81 20.51 11.59 -6.59
N ALA A 82 20.54 10.36 -7.09
CA ALA A 82 19.82 9.24 -6.47
C ALA A 82 20.31 9.00 -5.03
N LEU A 83 21.63 8.99 -4.79
CA LEU A 83 22.24 8.89 -3.44
C LEU A 83 21.84 10.03 -2.50
N MET A 84 21.68 11.24 -3.03
CA MET A 84 21.21 12.34 -2.18
C MET A 84 19.75 12.13 -1.75
N LEU A 85 18.91 11.58 -2.63
CA LEU A 85 17.49 11.39 -2.36
C LEU A 85 17.22 10.14 -1.51
N ASP A 86 17.89 9.02 -1.78
CA ASP A 86 17.75 7.80 -0.96
C ASP A 86 18.27 8.01 0.49
N SER A 87 19.24 8.92 0.68
CA SER A 87 19.73 9.29 2.01
C SER A 87 18.64 9.91 2.89
N LEU A 88 17.61 10.53 2.30
CA LEU A 88 16.45 11.05 3.04
C LEU A 88 15.65 9.95 3.74
N TRP A 89 15.78 8.69 3.29
CA TRP A 89 15.24 7.52 3.98
C TRP A 89 16.27 6.91 4.93
N LEU A 90 17.45 6.55 4.40
CA LEU A 90 18.46 5.78 5.15
C LEU A 90 19.06 6.55 6.34
N LEU A 91 19.18 7.87 6.23
CA LEU A 91 19.72 8.73 7.29
C LEU A 91 18.62 9.39 8.12
N ASN A 92 17.35 8.99 7.93
CA ASN A 92 16.24 9.55 8.68
C ASN A 92 16.23 8.99 10.11
N PRO A 93 16.44 9.82 11.15
CA PRO A 93 16.48 9.34 12.54
C PRO A 93 15.14 8.74 12.98
N MET A 94 14.02 9.17 12.40
CA MET A 94 12.71 8.61 12.69
C MET A 94 12.59 7.17 12.18
N VAL A 95 13.03 6.92 10.94
CA VAL A 95 13.03 5.57 10.33
C VAL A 95 13.91 4.63 11.15
N ALA A 96 15.16 5.04 11.41
CA ALA A 96 16.09 4.23 12.19
C ALA A 96 15.56 3.92 13.61
N ASN A 97 14.95 4.89 14.29
CA ASN A 97 14.41 4.71 15.63
C ASN A 97 13.19 3.76 15.64
N ILE A 98 12.24 3.92 14.71
CA ILE A 98 11.05 3.06 14.66
C ILE A 98 11.43 1.60 14.37
N SER A 99 12.35 1.34 13.44
CA SER A 99 12.77 -0.02 13.10
C SER A 99 13.60 -0.68 14.21
N THR A 100 14.51 0.06 14.85
CA THR A 100 15.32 -0.47 15.96
C THR A 100 14.50 -0.69 17.24
N ARG A 101 13.36 0.01 17.41
CA ARG A 101 12.33 -0.31 18.40
C ARG A 101 11.54 -1.58 18.09
N GLY A 102 11.77 -2.18 16.92
CA GLY A 102 11.21 -3.46 16.53
C GLY A 102 9.84 -3.38 15.85
N SER A 103 9.56 -2.27 15.16
CA SER A 103 8.37 -2.13 14.32
C SER A 103 8.54 -2.83 12.97
N ALA A 104 7.47 -3.44 12.46
CA ALA A 104 7.48 -4.16 11.19
C ALA A 104 7.17 -3.28 9.96
N GLU A 105 7.02 -1.97 10.11
CA GLU A 105 6.60 -1.08 9.00
C GLU A 105 7.58 -1.07 7.82
N SER A 106 8.88 -1.26 8.06
CA SER A 106 9.89 -1.31 6.99
C SER A 106 9.77 -2.55 6.11
N LEU A 107 9.31 -3.67 6.69
CA LEU A 107 9.04 -4.90 5.94
C LEU A 107 7.87 -4.69 4.97
N LEU A 108 6.91 -3.87 5.37
CA LEU A 108 5.79 -3.48 4.52
C LEU A 108 6.23 -2.48 3.44
N GLY A 109 7.08 -1.52 3.81
CA GLY A 109 7.72 -0.59 2.88
C GLY A 109 8.47 -1.30 1.76
N ILE A 110 9.28 -2.31 2.07
CA ILE A 110 10.03 -3.07 1.05
C ILE A 110 9.10 -3.88 0.14
N MET A 111 7.97 -4.41 0.65
CA MET A 111 6.98 -5.11 -0.18
C MET A 111 6.26 -4.17 -1.15
N VAL A 112 5.87 -2.99 -0.68
CA VAL A 112 5.19 -1.96 -1.49
C VAL A 112 6.13 -1.41 -2.57
N LEU A 113 7.32 -0.94 -2.18
CA LEU A 113 8.29 -0.42 -3.15
C LEU A 113 8.84 -1.52 -4.05
N GLY A 114 8.98 -2.74 -3.54
CA GLY A 114 9.36 -3.91 -4.33
C GLY A 114 8.32 -4.21 -5.41
N THR A 115 7.04 -4.06 -5.11
CA THR A 115 5.96 -4.19 -6.11
C THR A 115 6.15 -3.17 -7.22
N LEU A 116 6.34 -1.90 -6.88
CA LEU A 116 6.57 -0.83 -7.87
C LEU A 116 7.82 -1.09 -8.71
N TYR A 117 8.93 -1.45 -8.07
CA TYR A 117 10.18 -1.78 -8.75
C TYR A 117 10.02 -2.96 -9.72
N LEU A 118 9.39 -4.06 -9.29
CA LEU A 118 9.13 -5.24 -10.12
C LEU A 118 8.27 -4.91 -11.33
N ILE A 119 7.29 -4.01 -11.19
CA ILE A 119 6.51 -3.49 -12.32
C ILE A 119 7.42 -2.71 -13.28
N LEU A 120 8.25 -1.79 -12.79
CA LEU A 120 9.17 -1.04 -13.66
C LEU A 120 10.09 -1.95 -14.48
N ILE A 121 10.64 -3.00 -13.86
CA ILE A 121 11.52 -3.98 -14.54
C ILE A 121 10.76 -5.09 -15.28
N ARG A 122 9.44 -4.93 -15.48
CA ARG A 122 8.55 -5.83 -16.23
C ARG A 122 8.46 -7.26 -15.68
N ARG A 123 8.67 -7.46 -14.38
CA ARG A 123 8.53 -8.76 -13.68
C ARG A 123 7.11 -8.92 -13.13
N PHE A 124 6.14 -9.00 -14.03
CA PHE A 124 4.71 -8.88 -13.72
C PHE A 124 4.16 -9.85 -12.67
N TYR A 125 4.37 -11.17 -12.83
CA TYR A 125 3.82 -12.14 -11.88
C TYR A 125 4.42 -12.02 -10.48
N LEU A 126 5.72 -11.71 -10.38
CA LEU A 126 6.38 -11.46 -9.10
C LEU A 126 5.81 -10.20 -8.44
N ALA A 127 5.57 -9.14 -9.21
CA ALA A 127 4.92 -7.94 -8.71
C ALA A 127 3.52 -8.22 -8.18
N CYS A 128 2.71 -9.01 -8.91
CA CYS A 128 1.37 -9.38 -8.47
C CYS A 128 1.39 -10.17 -7.15
N ALA A 129 2.28 -11.16 -7.05
CA ALA A 129 2.42 -11.97 -5.84
C ALA A 129 2.91 -11.13 -4.66
N LEU A 130 3.89 -10.26 -4.87
CA LEU A 130 4.41 -9.38 -3.82
C LEU A 130 3.36 -8.36 -3.37
N PHE A 131 2.56 -7.82 -4.29
CA PHE A 131 1.44 -6.94 -3.96
C PHE A 131 0.39 -7.66 -3.11
N GLY A 132 -0.03 -8.86 -3.53
CA GLY A 132 -0.98 -9.67 -2.77
C GLY A 132 -0.46 -10.05 -1.38
N LEU A 133 0.85 -10.35 -1.26
CA LEU A 133 1.52 -10.55 0.02
C LEU A 133 1.49 -9.28 0.88
N ALA A 134 1.78 -8.11 0.31
CA ALA A 134 1.75 -6.84 1.04
C ALA A 134 0.36 -6.54 1.63
N VAL A 135 -0.70 -6.74 0.82
CA VAL A 135 -2.10 -6.55 1.23
C VAL A 135 -2.53 -7.57 2.29
N HIS A 136 -2.03 -8.80 2.21
CA HIS A 136 -2.27 -9.80 3.26
C HIS A 136 -1.52 -9.44 4.55
N PHE A 137 -0.30 -8.90 4.44
CA PHE A 137 0.51 -8.51 5.58
C PHE A 137 -0.12 -7.39 6.39
N LYS A 138 -0.75 -6.44 5.70
CA LYS A 138 -1.59 -5.38 6.25
C LYS A 138 -2.55 -4.94 5.17
N ILE A 139 -3.80 -4.64 5.49
CA ILE A 139 -4.81 -4.37 4.45
C ILE A 139 -4.57 -3.07 3.67
N TYR A 140 -3.93 -2.06 4.26
CA TYR A 140 -3.86 -0.71 3.67
C TYR A 140 -3.19 -0.59 2.29
N PRO A 141 -2.18 -1.40 1.87
CA PRO A 141 -1.60 -1.32 0.53
C PRO A 141 -2.61 -1.57 -0.59
N VAL A 142 -3.81 -2.09 -0.26
CA VAL A 142 -4.92 -2.24 -1.21
C VAL A 142 -5.26 -0.93 -1.92
N ILE A 143 -5.01 0.23 -1.27
CA ILE A 143 -5.26 1.55 -1.87
C ILE A 143 -4.45 1.76 -3.17
N TYR A 144 -3.27 1.14 -3.26
CA TYR A 144 -2.41 1.22 -4.44
C TYR A 144 -2.93 0.41 -5.63
N ALA A 145 -3.94 -0.46 -5.44
CA ALA A 145 -4.54 -1.19 -6.55
C ALA A 145 -5.06 -0.23 -7.63
N LEU A 146 -5.64 0.92 -7.26
CA LEU A 146 -6.14 1.91 -8.20
C LEU A 146 -5.04 2.49 -9.11
N PRO A 147 -4.01 3.19 -8.60
CA PRO A 147 -2.97 3.74 -9.46
C PRO A 147 -2.17 2.65 -10.19
N LEU A 148 -2.01 1.44 -9.61
CA LEU A 148 -1.39 0.32 -10.30
C LEU A 148 -2.22 -0.17 -11.49
N LEU A 149 -3.55 -0.24 -11.38
CA LEU A 149 -4.41 -0.59 -12.51
C LEU A 149 -4.29 0.41 -13.66
N PHE A 150 -4.20 1.71 -13.35
CA PHE A 150 -3.97 2.74 -14.37
C PHE A 150 -2.57 2.67 -14.98
N LEU A 151 -1.54 2.44 -14.15
CA LEU A 151 -0.17 2.22 -14.64
C LEU A 151 -0.10 1.04 -15.61
N LEU A 152 -0.83 -0.04 -15.31
CA LEU A 152 -0.91 -1.26 -16.10
C LEU A 152 -1.83 -1.16 -17.33
N ASP A 153 -2.22 0.05 -17.73
CA ASP A 153 -2.92 0.23 -19.00
C ASP A 153 -2.05 -0.24 -20.17
N HIS A 154 -2.69 -0.76 -21.21
CA HIS A 154 -1.99 -1.30 -22.37
C HIS A 154 -1.14 -0.22 -23.07
N ASP A 155 -1.63 1.03 -23.12
CA ASP A 155 -0.92 2.13 -23.79
C ASP A 155 0.35 2.58 -23.03
N HIS A 156 0.40 2.35 -21.72
CA HIS A 156 1.54 2.75 -20.87
C HIS A 156 2.49 1.57 -20.60
N TYR A 157 1.93 0.39 -20.32
CA TYR A 157 2.67 -0.78 -19.88
C TYR A 157 2.79 -1.86 -20.97
N GLY A 158 2.02 -1.83 -22.05
CA GLY A 158 2.07 -2.85 -23.10
C GLY A 158 1.70 -4.25 -22.61
N ASP A 159 2.20 -5.28 -23.32
CA ASP A 159 2.05 -6.68 -22.92
C ASP A 159 3.25 -7.13 -22.07
N PRO A 160 3.09 -7.34 -20.76
CA PRO A 160 4.18 -7.75 -19.89
C PRO A 160 4.56 -9.23 -19.93
N VAL A 161 3.69 -10.09 -20.47
CA VAL A 161 3.88 -11.55 -20.40
C VAL A 161 4.16 -12.13 -21.78
N GLY A 162 3.61 -11.55 -22.85
CA GLY A 162 3.76 -11.99 -24.24
C GLY A 162 3.03 -13.31 -24.56
N ASN A 163 2.88 -14.20 -23.59
CA ASN A 163 2.19 -15.50 -23.70
C ASN A 163 1.11 -15.63 -22.62
N TRP A 164 -0.05 -15.03 -22.86
CA TRP A 164 -1.19 -15.17 -21.96
C TRP A 164 -1.79 -16.59 -21.98
N PRO A 165 -2.42 -17.04 -20.87
CA PRO A 165 -3.23 -18.26 -20.87
C PRO A 165 -4.29 -18.24 -21.98
N GLN A 166 -4.63 -19.39 -22.55
CA GLN A 166 -5.60 -19.50 -23.65
C GLN A 166 -6.96 -18.87 -23.34
N LEU A 167 -7.38 -18.91 -22.06
CA LEU A 167 -8.60 -18.26 -21.59
C LEU A 167 -8.54 -16.73 -21.75
N ILE A 168 -7.41 -16.12 -21.41
CA ILE A 168 -7.19 -14.68 -21.50
C ILE A 168 -7.06 -14.23 -22.97
N LEU A 169 -6.44 -15.06 -23.81
CA LEU A 169 -6.40 -14.81 -25.25
C LEU A 169 -7.80 -14.86 -25.87
N SER A 170 -8.61 -15.84 -25.48
CA SER A 170 -10.02 -15.96 -25.90
C SER A 170 -10.85 -14.76 -25.43
N TYR A 171 -10.65 -14.34 -24.18
CA TYR A 171 -11.25 -13.12 -23.62
C TYR A 171 -10.86 -11.88 -24.44
N GLN A 172 -9.58 -11.69 -24.74
CA GLN A 172 -9.10 -10.53 -25.48
C GLN A 172 -9.69 -10.45 -26.90
N ARG A 173 -9.85 -11.60 -27.57
CA ARG A 173 -10.54 -11.68 -28.87
C ARG A 173 -12.00 -11.27 -28.76
N ALA A 174 -12.73 -11.81 -27.78
CA ALA A 174 -14.13 -11.47 -27.55
C ALA A 174 -14.32 -9.99 -27.21
N ARG A 175 -13.48 -9.45 -26.32
CA ARG A 175 -13.43 -8.03 -25.94
C ARG A 175 -13.23 -7.13 -27.15
N THR A 176 -12.26 -7.45 -28.01
CA THR A 176 -11.95 -6.63 -29.20
C THR A 176 -13.09 -6.66 -30.21
N CYS A 177 -13.71 -7.82 -30.44
CA CYS A 177 -14.89 -7.95 -31.29
C CYS A 177 -16.07 -7.13 -30.77
N LEU A 178 -16.32 -7.17 -29.46
CA LEU A 178 -17.39 -6.38 -28.83
C LEU A 178 -17.12 -4.87 -28.91
N LEU A 179 -15.88 -4.44 -28.62
CA LEU A 179 -15.46 -3.04 -28.78
C LEU A 179 -15.64 -2.56 -30.22
N GLN A 180 -15.28 -3.39 -31.21
CA GLN A 180 -15.47 -3.06 -32.62
C GLN A 180 -16.95 -2.88 -32.93
N ARG A 181 -17.82 -3.80 -32.50
CA ARG A 181 -19.28 -3.70 -32.69
C ARG A 181 -19.87 -2.42 -32.08
N LEU A 182 -19.46 -2.07 -30.85
CA LEU A 182 -19.88 -0.85 -30.16
C LEU A 182 -19.35 0.44 -30.82
N THR A 183 -18.32 0.34 -31.66
CA THR A 183 -17.73 1.48 -32.38
C THR A 183 -18.28 1.59 -33.81
N THR A 184 -18.62 0.46 -34.44
CA THR A 184 -19.10 0.38 -35.83
C THR A 184 -20.60 0.58 -36.00
N THR A 185 -21.36 0.85 -34.94
CA THR A 185 -22.71 1.45 -35.08
C THR A 185 -22.55 2.86 -35.63
N ARG A 186 -22.26 2.97 -36.93
CA ARG A 186 -22.30 4.21 -37.70
C ARG A 186 -23.74 4.70 -37.72
N PRO A 187 -23.99 6.00 -37.53
CA PRO A 187 -25.28 6.57 -37.89
C PRO A 187 -25.50 6.31 -39.38
N THR A 188 -26.68 5.79 -39.72
CA THR A 188 -27.18 5.87 -41.10
C THR A 188 -27.23 7.36 -41.46
N TYR A 189 -27.03 7.71 -42.74
CA TYR A 189 -26.90 9.09 -43.25
C TYR A 189 -28.05 10.05 -42.85
N ALA A 190 -29.11 9.54 -42.21
CA ALA A 190 -30.25 10.27 -41.68
C ALA A 190 -30.14 10.68 -40.19
N ASP A 191 -29.09 10.28 -39.45
CA ASP A 191 -29.04 10.44 -37.98
C ASP A 191 -27.64 10.87 -37.47
N THR A 192 -27.04 11.86 -38.13
CA THR A 192 -25.67 12.34 -37.86
C THR A 192 -25.42 12.90 -36.46
N ASP A 193 -26.47 13.11 -35.65
CA ASP A 193 -26.38 13.74 -34.33
C ASP A 193 -26.77 12.81 -33.16
N ALA A 194 -27.04 11.53 -33.42
CA ALA A 194 -27.38 10.58 -32.36
C ALA A 194 -26.13 10.14 -31.58
N GLU A 195 -25.81 10.88 -30.52
CA GLU A 195 -24.85 10.48 -29.49
C GLU A 195 -25.13 9.03 -29.04
N PRO A 196 -24.12 8.15 -28.97
CA PRO A 196 -24.33 6.80 -28.49
C PRO A 196 -24.94 6.85 -27.09
N GLY A 197 -26.04 6.13 -26.87
CA GLY A 197 -26.75 6.16 -25.59
C GLY A 197 -25.83 5.87 -24.40
N PHE A 198 -26.13 6.47 -23.25
CA PHE A 198 -25.32 6.37 -22.02
C PHE A 198 -24.86 4.94 -21.70
N VAL A 199 -25.73 3.94 -21.88
CA VAL A 199 -25.41 2.52 -21.65
C VAL A 199 -24.30 2.03 -22.58
N THR A 200 -24.34 2.38 -23.87
CA THR A 200 -23.31 2.02 -24.85
C THR A 200 -21.97 2.66 -24.49
N GLN A 201 -21.98 3.94 -24.09
CA GLN A 201 -20.78 4.64 -23.63
C GLN A 201 -20.20 4.02 -22.36
N LEU A 202 -21.04 3.70 -21.37
CA LEU A 202 -20.64 3.05 -20.13
C LEU A 202 -20.05 1.65 -20.40
N LEU A 203 -20.71 0.83 -21.21
CA LEU A 203 -20.21 -0.49 -21.59
C LEU A 203 -18.86 -0.40 -22.32
N ARG A 204 -18.72 0.56 -23.26
CA ARG A 204 -17.46 0.81 -23.95
C ARG A 204 -16.35 1.19 -22.97
N SER A 205 -16.61 2.11 -22.03
CA SER A 205 -15.66 2.52 -21.01
C SER A 205 -15.24 1.35 -20.11
N CYS A 206 -16.18 0.52 -19.67
CA CYS A 206 -15.89 -0.68 -18.90
C CYS A 206 -15.01 -1.68 -19.66
N LEU A 207 -15.30 -1.93 -20.94
CA LEU A 207 -14.51 -2.84 -21.77
C LEU A 207 -13.11 -2.28 -22.05
N LEU A 208 -12.99 -0.97 -22.29
CA LEU A 208 -11.69 -0.31 -22.39
C LEU A 208 -10.89 -0.47 -21.10
N PHE A 209 -11.55 -0.30 -19.95
CA PHE A 209 -10.91 -0.45 -18.66
C PHE A 209 -10.45 -1.89 -18.37
N LEU A 210 -11.25 -2.91 -18.70
CA LEU A 210 -10.96 -4.32 -18.42
C LEU A 210 -9.96 -4.92 -19.44
N THR A 211 -8.68 -4.52 -19.35
CA THR A 211 -7.62 -5.12 -20.17
C THR A 211 -7.17 -6.48 -19.61
N PRO A 212 -6.61 -7.38 -20.44
CA PRO A 212 -6.00 -8.63 -19.98
C PRO A 212 -5.00 -8.43 -18.84
N THR A 213 -4.14 -7.42 -18.95
CA THR A 213 -3.13 -7.09 -17.93
C THR A 213 -3.77 -6.72 -16.60
N ARG A 214 -4.82 -5.88 -16.60
CA ARG A 214 -5.54 -5.46 -15.39
C ARG A 214 -6.28 -6.62 -14.74
N ILE A 215 -6.95 -7.47 -15.54
CA ILE A 215 -7.62 -8.68 -15.04
C ILE A 215 -6.59 -9.62 -14.41
N MET A 216 -5.49 -9.89 -15.09
CA MET A 216 -4.45 -10.79 -14.59
C MET A 216 -3.76 -10.23 -13.34
N PHE A 217 -3.58 -8.92 -13.26
CA PHE A 217 -3.08 -8.29 -12.03
C PHE A 217 -4.03 -8.54 -10.86
N GLY A 218 -5.34 -8.32 -11.06
CA GLY A 218 -6.36 -8.59 -10.04
C GLY A 218 -6.44 -10.07 -9.65
N LEU A 219 -6.41 -10.98 -10.62
CA LEU A 219 -6.45 -12.43 -10.37
C LEU A 219 -5.20 -12.94 -9.66
N CYS A 220 -4.01 -12.53 -10.09
CA CYS A 220 -2.77 -13.00 -9.48
C CYS A 220 -2.56 -12.41 -8.07
N SER A 221 -2.74 -11.10 -7.90
CA SER A 221 -2.58 -10.47 -6.58
C SER A 221 -3.68 -10.86 -5.60
N GLY A 222 -4.94 -10.86 -6.05
CA GLY A 222 -6.07 -11.37 -5.28
C GLY A 222 -5.90 -12.85 -4.95
N GLY A 223 -5.44 -13.66 -5.91
CA GLY A 223 -5.12 -15.07 -5.70
C GLY A 223 -4.10 -15.28 -4.58
N THR A 224 -3.00 -14.52 -4.57
CA THR A 224 -2.04 -14.57 -3.46
C THR A 224 -2.65 -14.15 -2.13
N PHE A 225 -3.39 -13.05 -2.10
CA PHE A 225 -4.06 -12.57 -0.88
C PHE A 225 -5.04 -13.62 -0.30
N PHE A 226 -5.94 -14.15 -1.14
CA PHE A 226 -6.93 -15.12 -0.72
C PHE A 226 -6.32 -16.47 -0.38
N PHE A 227 -5.29 -16.92 -1.10
CA PHE A 227 -4.56 -18.14 -0.77
C PHE A 227 -3.89 -18.05 0.59
N LEU A 228 -3.14 -16.98 0.86
CA LEU A 228 -2.48 -16.78 2.16
C LEU A 228 -3.51 -16.63 3.29
N THR A 229 -4.60 -15.90 3.04
CA THR A 229 -5.69 -15.75 4.02
C THR A 229 -6.37 -17.09 4.29
N TRP A 230 -6.67 -17.87 3.26
CA TRP A 230 -7.25 -19.21 3.39
C TRP A 230 -6.31 -20.13 4.16
N TRP A 231 -5.02 -20.15 3.81
CA TRP A 231 -4.02 -20.96 4.52
C TRP A 231 -3.96 -20.60 5.99
N MET A 232 -3.84 -19.30 6.32
CA MET A 232 -3.80 -18.86 7.72
C MET A 232 -5.14 -19.13 8.44
N TYR A 233 -6.25 -19.09 7.73
CA TYR A 233 -7.57 -19.41 8.30
C TYR A 233 -7.68 -20.89 8.65
N GLN A 234 -7.08 -21.80 7.87
CA GLN A 234 -7.02 -23.22 8.24
C GLN A 234 -6.27 -23.44 9.55
N LEU A 235 -5.31 -22.59 9.89
CA LEU A 235 -4.50 -22.70 11.10
C LEU A 235 -5.17 -22.06 12.34
N TYR A 236 -5.81 -20.90 12.18
CA TYR A 236 -6.26 -20.07 13.32
C TYR A 236 -7.75 -19.68 13.28
N GLY A 237 -8.49 -20.11 12.25
CA GLY A 237 -9.93 -19.91 12.14
C GLY A 237 -10.37 -18.44 12.27
N HIS A 238 -11.40 -18.22 13.09
CA HIS A 238 -12.01 -16.90 13.25
C HIS A 238 -11.10 -15.86 13.90
N GLU A 239 -10.13 -16.26 14.72
CA GLU A 239 -9.19 -15.33 15.37
C GLU A 239 -8.39 -14.53 14.33
N LEU A 240 -8.03 -15.16 13.20
CA LEU A 240 -7.41 -14.48 12.08
C LEU A 240 -8.26 -13.32 11.58
N MET A 241 -9.53 -13.62 11.27
CA MET A 241 -10.44 -12.63 10.69
C MET A 241 -10.70 -11.49 11.66
N GLU A 242 -10.90 -11.81 12.93
CA GLU A 242 -11.16 -10.83 13.97
C GLU A 242 -9.96 -9.92 14.20
N HIS A 243 -8.77 -10.47 14.45
CA HIS A 243 -7.62 -9.69 14.87
C HIS A 243 -6.83 -9.04 13.73
N THR A 244 -6.73 -9.69 12.56
CA THR A 244 -5.96 -9.13 11.42
C THR A 244 -6.79 -8.15 10.59
N TYR A 245 -8.10 -8.35 10.46
CA TYR A 245 -8.92 -7.56 9.52
C TYR A 245 -10.04 -6.78 10.22
N LEU A 246 -10.96 -7.46 10.91
CA LEU A 246 -12.20 -6.84 11.41
C LEU A 246 -11.97 -5.86 12.57
N TYR A 247 -10.98 -6.12 13.43
CA TYR A 247 -10.64 -5.26 14.56
C TYR A 247 -10.39 -3.81 14.13
N HIS A 248 -9.75 -3.59 12.99
CA HIS A 248 -9.43 -2.26 12.48
C HIS A 248 -10.67 -1.47 12.04
N VAL A 249 -11.76 -2.16 11.66
CA VAL A 249 -13.03 -1.51 11.30
C VAL A 249 -13.69 -0.93 12.54
N GLY A 250 -13.67 -1.66 13.66
CA GLY A 250 -14.30 -1.22 14.92
C GLY A 250 -13.42 -0.33 15.79
N ARG A 251 -12.09 -0.34 15.62
CA ARG A 251 -11.16 0.37 16.50
C ARG A 251 -11.42 1.88 16.53
N MET A 252 -11.51 2.45 17.72
CA MET A 252 -11.47 3.89 17.98
C MET A 252 -10.39 4.13 19.04
N ASP A 253 -9.51 5.09 18.79
CA ASP A 253 -8.44 5.44 19.72
C ASP A 253 -8.54 6.92 20.06
N HIS A 254 -8.76 7.21 21.34
CA HIS A 254 -9.08 8.55 21.85
C HIS A 254 -7.92 9.14 22.65
N ARG A 255 -6.76 8.46 22.72
CA ARG A 255 -5.56 8.94 23.42
C ARG A 255 -4.36 8.79 22.49
N HIS A 256 -3.44 9.75 22.50
CA HIS A 256 -2.20 9.71 21.70
C HIS A 256 -2.44 9.41 20.21
N ASN A 257 -3.47 10.04 19.64
CA ASN A 257 -3.89 9.86 18.26
C ASN A 257 -3.68 11.16 17.48
N PHE A 258 -2.87 11.13 16.43
CA PHE A 258 -2.60 12.28 15.56
C PHE A 258 -3.72 12.54 14.54
N SER A 259 -4.80 11.76 14.58
CA SER A 259 -5.94 11.91 13.68
C SER A 259 -6.60 13.28 13.83
N ILE A 260 -7.01 13.87 12.71
CA ILE A 260 -7.86 15.07 12.69
C ILE A 260 -9.20 14.85 13.42
N TRP A 261 -9.63 13.60 13.54
CA TRP A 261 -10.88 13.20 14.19
C TRP A 261 -10.74 13.01 15.70
N PHE A 262 -9.51 13.13 16.25
CA PHE A 262 -9.22 12.84 17.65
C PHE A 262 -10.14 13.59 18.62
N TYR A 263 -10.30 14.91 18.44
CA TYR A 263 -11.06 15.74 19.37
C TYR A 263 -12.56 15.38 19.33
N GLU A 264 -13.10 15.20 18.13
CA GLU A 264 -14.50 14.83 17.94
C GLU A 264 -14.81 13.43 18.52
N MET A 265 -13.93 12.45 18.28
CA MET A 265 -14.06 11.11 18.87
C MET A 265 -13.84 11.09 20.38
N TYR A 266 -13.02 12.00 20.91
CA TYR A 266 -12.83 12.15 22.35
C TYR A 266 -14.10 12.68 23.02
N LEU A 267 -14.77 13.68 22.42
CA LEU A 267 -16.01 14.25 22.94
C LEU A 267 -17.23 13.34 22.70
N GLY A 268 -17.29 12.65 21.56
CA GLY A 268 -18.41 11.80 21.13
C GLY A 268 -18.22 10.31 21.41
N PHE A 269 -17.40 9.93 22.40
CA PHE A 269 -16.88 8.56 22.62
C PHE A 269 -17.97 7.46 22.67
N GLU A 270 -19.19 7.78 23.07
CA GLU A 270 -20.29 6.81 23.13
C GLU A 270 -20.91 6.47 21.76
N THR A 271 -20.64 7.28 20.72
CA THR A 271 -21.30 7.14 19.41
C THR A 271 -20.41 6.44 18.38
N ARG A 272 -20.67 5.14 18.19
CA ARG A 272 -19.97 4.28 17.21
C ARG A 272 -20.07 4.78 15.75
N TRP A 273 -21.09 5.58 15.43
CA TRP A 273 -21.31 6.13 14.09
C TRP A 273 -20.22 7.11 13.66
N ILE A 274 -19.60 7.87 14.57
CA ILE A 274 -18.53 8.82 14.24
C ILE A 274 -17.32 8.08 13.66
N GLY A 275 -16.95 6.95 14.28
CA GLY A 275 -15.87 6.10 13.80
C GLY A 275 -16.13 5.44 12.44
N LEU A 276 -17.41 5.23 12.07
CA LEU A 276 -17.79 4.74 10.73
C LEU A 276 -17.85 5.88 9.71
N ALA A 277 -18.37 7.05 10.12
CA ALA A 277 -18.46 8.23 9.28
C ALA A 277 -17.09 8.72 8.81
N ALA A 278 -16.06 8.60 9.65
CA ALA A 278 -14.68 8.96 9.31
C ALA A 278 -14.11 8.15 8.11
N PHE A 279 -14.63 6.95 7.83
CA PHE A 279 -14.19 6.16 6.67
C PHE A 279 -14.67 6.73 5.33
N LEU A 280 -15.82 7.41 5.29
CA LEU A 280 -16.39 7.92 4.04
C LEU A 280 -15.52 8.97 3.36
N PRO A 281 -15.13 10.09 4.02
CA PRO A 281 -14.25 11.08 3.40
C PRO A 281 -12.87 10.49 3.12
N GLN A 282 -12.35 9.60 3.97
CA GLN A 282 -11.08 8.92 3.75
C GLN A 282 -11.12 8.07 2.47
N LEU A 283 -12.11 7.18 2.33
CA LEU A 283 -12.25 6.30 1.17
C LEU A 283 -12.47 7.10 -0.11
N PHE A 284 -13.34 8.12 -0.05
CA PHE A 284 -13.61 9.00 -1.18
C PHE A 284 -12.35 9.71 -1.65
N LEU A 285 -11.63 10.38 -0.74
CA LEU A 285 -10.42 11.15 -1.09
C LEU A 285 -9.29 10.24 -1.60
N VAL A 286 -9.09 9.07 -0.99
CA VAL A 286 -8.06 8.11 -1.41
C VAL A 286 -8.39 7.51 -2.79
N ALA A 287 -9.65 7.17 -3.04
CA ALA A 287 -10.08 6.67 -4.34
C ALA A 287 -9.96 7.75 -5.43
N LEU A 288 -10.46 8.96 -5.14
CA LEU A 288 -10.39 10.09 -6.05
C LEU A 288 -8.94 10.45 -6.39
N ALA A 289 -8.05 10.54 -5.40
CA ALA A 289 -6.65 10.85 -5.62
C ALA A 289 -5.95 9.76 -6.45
N GLY A 290 -6.26 8.49 -6.21
CA GLY A 290 -5.74 7.37 -7.00
C GLY A 290 -6.14 7.41 -8.47
N ILE A 291 -7.31 7.98 -8.79
CA ILE A 291 -7.80 8.15 -10.17
C ILE A 291 -7.23 9.44 -10.79
N VAL A 292 -7.34 10.57 -10.10
CA VAL A 292 -6.94 11.89 -10.61
C VAL A 292 -5.45 11.96 -10.89
N PHE A 293 -4.63 11.39 -10.01
CA PHE A 293 -3.17 11.44 -10.12
C PHE A 293 -2.55 10.20 -10.75
N ALA A 294 -3.37 9.29 -11.29
CA ALA A 294 -2.93 7.98 -11.75
C ALA A 294 -1.83 8.00 -12.84
N GLN A 295 -1.70 9.13 -13.55
CA GLN A 295 -0.66 9.36 -14.56
C GLN A 295 0.77 9.34 -13.96
N ASP A 296 0.95 9.82 -12.73
CA ASP A 296 2.21 9.66 -11.98
C ASP A 296 1.96 8.69 -10.83
N VAL A 297 2.28 7.42 -11.04
CA VAL A 297 2.05 6.35 -10.04
C VAL A 297 2.74 6.64 -8.70
N PHE A 298 3.93 7.25 -8.70
CA PHE A 298 4.65 7.53 -7.45
C PHE A 298 3.96 8.63 -6.68
N PHE A 299 3.55 9.69 -7.37
CA PHE A 299 2.79 10.76 -6.76
C PHE A 299 1.40 10.28 -6.30
N ALA A 300 0.71 9.47 -7.09
CA ALA A 300 -0.57 8.86 -6.74
C ALA A 300 -0.45 8.01 -5.47
N CYS A 301 0.53 7.09 -5.41
CA CYS A 301 0.77 6.30 -4.20
C CYS A 301 1.10 7.20 -3.00
N PHE A 302 1.93 8.23 -3.17
CA PHE A 302 2.27 9.16 -2.10
C PHE A 302 1.03 9.87 -1.55
N ILE A 303 0.25 10.50 -2.43
CA ILE A 303 -0.90 11.31 -2.02
C ILE A 303 -2.03 10.44 -1.46
N GLN A 304 -2.24 9.24 -2.03
CA GLN A 304 -3.18 8.27 -1.48
C GLN A 304 -2.81 7.88 -0.04
N THR A 305 -1.54 7.56 0.20
CA THR A 305 -1.09 7.18 1.55
C THR A 305 -1.11 8.35 2.51
N PHE A 306 -0.71 9.54 2.06
CA PHE A 306 -0.77 10.75 2.86
C PHE A 306 -2.21 11.07 3.28
N LEU A 307 -3.17 11.04 2.35
CA LEU A 307 -4.60 11.23 2.64
C LEU A 307 -5.16 10.10 3.50
N PHE A 308 -4.76 8.85 3.23
CA PHE A 308 -5.15 7.71 4.05
C PHE A 308 -4.73 7.91 5.50
N VAL A 309 -3.49 8.30 5.77
CA VAL A 309 -2.99 8.52 7.12
C VAL A 309 -3.64 9.74 7.78
N THR A 310 -3.74 10.86 7.04
CA THR A 310 -4.29 12.13 7.55
C THR A 310 -5.77 12.00 7.95
N PHE A 311 -6.57 11.33 7.13
CA PHE A 311 -8.00 11.12 7.39
C PHE A 311 -8.29 9.81 8.12
N ASN A 312 -7.27 9.05 8.52
CA ASN A 312 -7.48 7.85 9.34
C ASN A 312 -8.02 8.26 10.70
N LYS A 313 -9.00 7.52 11.20
CA LYS A 313 -9.50 7.68 12.57
C LYS A 313 -8.47 7.31 13.65
N VAL A 314 -7.49 6.46 13.35
CA VAL A 314 -6.40 6.14 14.27
C VAL A 314 -5.09 6.38 13.55
N CYS A 315 -4.29 7.33 14.03
CA CYS A 315 -2.99 7.68 13.48
C CYS A 315 -1.94 7.66 14.60
N THR A 316 -1.02 6.71 14.52
CA THR A 316 0.19 6.66 15.35
C THR A 316 1.40 7.13 14.55
N SER A 317 2.51 7.47 15.21
CA SER A 317 3.71 7.99 14.54
C SER A 317 4.31 7.03 13.51
N GLN A 318 4.09 5.72 13.68
CA GLN A 318 4.56 4.69 12.75
C GLN A 318 4.00 4.86 11.34
N TYR A 319 2.79 5.40 11.22
CA TYR A 319 2.11 5.55 9.93
C TYR A 319 2.82 6.57 9.02
N PHE A 320 3.63 7.46 9.59
CA PHE A 320 4.40 8.42 8.80
C PHE A 320 5.44 7.74 7.91
N MET A 321 5.92 6.54 8.29
CA MET A 321 6.83 5.76 7.45
C MET A 321 6.20 5.38 6.10
N TRP A 322 4.88 5.26 6.03
CA TRP A 322 4.19 4.75 4.83
C TRP A 322 4.26 5.71 3.65
N TYR A 323 4.25 7.03 3.90
CA TYR A 323 4.37 8.03 2.84
C TYR A 323 5.78 8.63 2.77
N ILE A 324 6.55 8.64 3.86
CA ILE A 324 7.95 9.12 3.86
C ILE A 324 8.81 8.26 2.93
N CYS A 325 8.56 6.94 2.83
CA CYS A 325 9.32 6.07 1.90
C CYS A 325 9.10 6.41 0.42
N LEU A 326 7.99 7.06 0.08
CA LEU A 326 7.66 7.50 -1.27
C LEU A 326 8.19 8.91 -1.57
N PHE A 327 8.55 9.68 -0.54
CA PHE A 327 8.97 11.07 -0.67
C PHE A 327 10.20 11.25 -1.59
N PRO A 328 11.28 10.44 -1.47
CA PRO A 328 12.42 10.53 -2.39
C PRO A 328 12.06 10.32 -3.87
N LEU A 329 11.00 9.54 -4.15
CA LEU A 329 10.56 9.20 -5.50
C LEU A 329 9.77 10.34 -6.15
N ILE A 330 9.06 11.16 -5.37
CA ILE A 330 8.27 12.26 -5.92
C ILE A 330 9.08 13.55 -6.08
N LEU A 331 10.09 13.77 -5.23
CA LEU A 331 10.89 15.01 -5.23
C LEU A 331 11.43 15.40 -6.61
N PRO A 332 11.99 14.49 -7.44
CA PRO A 332 12.46 14.83 -8.79
C PRO A 332 11.37 15.36 -9.73
N SER A 333 10.13 14.92 -9.53
CA SER A 333 8.97 15.35 -10.33
C SER A 333 8.42 16.72 -9.88
N THR A 334 8.84 17.22 -8.72
CA THR A 334 8.33 18.49 -8.18
C THR A 334 9.13 19.68 -8.69
N THR A 335 8.46 20.81 -8.88
CA THR A 335 9.11 22.11 -9.11
C THR A 335 9.64 22.75 -7.81
N LEU A 336 9.50 22.05 -6.67
CA LEU A 336 9.90 22.52 -5.36
C LEU A 336 11.42 22.63 -5.28
N GLN A 337 11.92 23.85 -5.46
CA GLN A 337 13.30 24.17 -5.13
C GLN A 337 13.41 24.29 -3.60
N LEU A 338 14.28 23.49 -3.00
CA LEU A 338 14.68 23.53 -1.58
C LEU A 338 15.46 24.80 -1.19
N LYS A 339 15.15 25.92 -1.84
CA LYS A 339 15.59 27.28 -1.52
C LYS A 339 14.54 27.90 -0.58
N TRP A 340 14.20 29.18 -0.78
CA TRP A 340 13.25 29.91 0.06
C TRP A 340 11.87 29.25 0.19
N LYS A 341 11.30 28.68 -0.88
CA LYS A 341 9.99 28.02 -0.79
C LYS A 341 10.01 26.76 0.08
N GLY A 342 11.02 25.89 -0.10
CA GLY A 342 11.20 24.71 0.75
C GLY A 342 11.53 25.08 2.20
N GLY A 343 12.39 26.09 2.41
CA GLY A 343 12.71 26.62 3.74
C GLY A 343 11.50 27.24 4.45
N LEU A 344 10.65 27.97 3.73
CA LEU A 344 9.41 28.52 4.27
C LEU A 344 8.40 27.43 4.63
N LEU A 345 8.29 26.37 3.82
CA LEU A 345 7.43 25.23 4.15
C LEU A 345 7.93 24.50 5.41
N LEU A 346 9.24 24.31 5.54
CA LEU A 346 9.85 23.77 6.76
C LEU A 346 9.62 24.68 7.97
N LEU A 347 9.77 26.00 7.80
CA LEU A 347 9.51 26.98 8.83
C LEU A 347 8.04 26.96 9.27
N PHE A 348 7.10 26.97 8.33
CA PHE A 348 5.67 26.89 8.64
C PHE A 348 5.29 25.56 9.28
N TRP A 349 5.93 24.46 8.87
CA TRP A 349 5.74 23.19 9.54
C TRP A 349 6.24 23.25 10.99
N VAL A 350 7.45 23.77 11.24
CA VAL A 350 7.99 23.93 12.61
C VAL A 350 7.15 24.88 13.46
N LEU A 351 6.65 26.00 12.88
CA LEU A 351 5.78 26.95 13.59
C LEU A 351 4.37 26.40 13.85
N GLY A 352 3.95 25.39 13.08
CA GLY A 352 2.66 24.73 13.23
C GLY A 352 2.68 23.45 14.08
N GLN A 353 3.87 22.95 14.46
CA GLN A 353 4.04 21.95 15.53
C GLN A 353 3.99 22.65 16.89
#